data_AF-A0A5C0WHD9-F1
#
_entry.id   AF-A0A5C0WHD9-F1
#
_cell.length_a   1.000
_cell.length_b   1.000
_cell.length_c   1.000
_cell.angle_alpha   90.00
_cell.angle_beta   90.00
_cell.angle_gamma   90.00
#
_symmetry.space_group_name_H-M   'P 1'
#
loop_
_entity.id
_entity.type
_entity.pdbx_description
1 polymer ?
#
loop_
_entity_poly.entity_id
_entity_poly.type
_entity_poly.pdbx_seq_one_letter_code
_entity_poly.pdbx_strand_id
1 'polypeptide(L)'
;MNAWKDESVPADASVNIDYYQEMTKKAESAGFRFVFVADGLYIHEHSIPHFLNRFEPLTILSALATVTKQIGLVGTVSTSYSEPFTIARQFASLDKLSKGRAGWNVVTSPLEGSAENHIIRSHPSHSLRYEIAEEYLHVVNGLWSSWEEDAFVRDRSTGVFFDRDKLHTLNHHGKHFSVKGPLNIERSEQGQPVIFQAGASEAGKDLAAKEADAVFTNADSLEKAKAYYRDVKNRAEAFGRKPSEIKIFPGIHPITGKTVEEAEEKYEAIKHLVSIEEALHYLGRFFDHLDFSQFPLDEPFPDIGDAGSNSFQSTTESIKKMAKDQNLTLREVALQVTTPKSAFFGTYEQVADKLIQWIEEDAADGFIFGAPILASGLSEWTEHVIPILVERGYYDPNYPAHTLRENLGLPMKKNQFLKQTVK
;
A
#
# COMPACT_ATOMS: atom_id res chain seq x y z
N MET A 1 8.13 -13.44 -6.08
CA MET A 1 7.34 -13.90 -7.24
C MET A 1 7.01 -15.40 -7.20
N ASN A 2 7.93 -16.27 -6.78
CA ASN A 2 7.77 -17.73 -6.88
C ASN A 2 7.44 -18.44 -5.56
N ALA A 3 6.88 -17.73 -4.57
CA ALA A 3 6.54 -18.30 -3.26
C ALA A 3 5.53 -19.47 -3.35
N TRP A 4 4.74 -19.56 -4.43
CA TRP A 4 3.82 -20.67 -4.67
C TRP A 4 4.50 -22.03 -4.87
N LYS A 5 5.81 -22.03 -5.19
CA LYS A 5 6.62 -23.25 -5.32
C LYS A 5 7.06 -23.80 -3.95
N ASP A 6 6.94 -23.02 -2.87
CA ASP A 6 7.31 -23.44 -1.53
C ASP A 6 6.20 -24.28 -0.90
N GLU A 7 6.56 -25.44 -0.33
CA GLU A 7 5.59 -26.40 0.22
C GLU A 7 4.84 -25.88 1.46
N SER A 8 5.35 -24.83 2.13
CA SER A 8 4.66 -24.21 3.27
C SER A 8 3.46 -23.34 2.87
N VAL A 9 3.27 -23.10 1.56
CA VAL A 9 2.20 -22.26 1.03
C VAL A 9 1.34 -23.10 0.07
N PRO A 10 0.00 -23.04 0.14
CA PRO A 10 -0.85 -23.66 -0.88
C PRO A 10 -0.47 -23.15 -2.27
N ALA A 11 -0.34 -24.05 -3.26
CA ALA A 11 0.05 -23.66 -4.61
C ALA A 11 -0.91 -22.63 -5.24
N ASP A 12 -2.18 -22.61 -4.81
CA ASP A 12 -3.22 -21.68 -5.24
C ASP A 12 -3.39 -20.46 -4.30
N ALA A 13 -2.45 -20.21 -3.37
CA ALA A 13 -2.56 -19.22 -2.30
C ALA A 13 -3.03 -17.82 -2.76
N SER A 14 -2.68 -17.39 -3.97
CA SER A 14 -3.08 -16.08 -4.51
C SER A 14 -4.59 -15.89 -4.65
N VAL A 15 -5.34 -17.00 -4.79
CA VAL A 15 -6.81 -17.04 -4.94
C VAL A 15 -7.46 -18.03 -3.97
N ASN A 16 -6.79 -18.34 -2.86
CA ASN A 16 -7.29 -19.26 -1.84
C ASN A 16 -7.81 -18.47 -0.63
N ILE A 17 -9.13 -18.37 -0.47
CA ILE A 17 -9.74 -17.57 0.61
C ILE A 17 -9.32 -18.05 2.01
N ASP A 18 -9.19 -19.36 2.23
CA ASP A 18 -8.84 -19.90 3.54
C ASP A 18 -7.43 -19.49 3.94
N TYR A 19 -6.49 -19.47 2.98
CA TYR A 19 -5.14 -18.95 3.19
C TYR A 19 -5.15 -17.46 3.59
N TYR A 20 -5.91 -16.61 2.90
CA TYR A 20 -6.03 -15.19 3.30
C TYR A 20 -6.64 -15.03 4.70
N GLN A 21 -7.66 -15.82 5.04
CA GLN A 21 -8.28 -15.78 6.37
C GLN A 21 -7.30 -16.20 7.45
N GLU A 22 -6.53 -17.27 7.23
CA GLU A 22 -5.52 -17.76 8.17
C GLU A 22 -4.43 -16.72 8.41
N MET A 23 -3.82 -16.20 7.34
CA MET A 23 -2.75 -15.21 7.43
C MET A 23 -3.24 -13.92 8.10
N THR A 24 -4.45 -13.47 7.77
CA THR A 24 -5.03 -12.26 8.38
C THR A 24 -5.32 -12.45 9.86
N LYS A 25 -5.87 -13.60 10.28
CA LYS A 25 -6.10 -13.90 11.71
C LYS A 25 -4.79 -14.03 12.49
N LYS A 26 -3.77 -14.61 11.87
CA LYS A 26 -2.41 -14.69 12.46
C LYS A 26 -1.83 -13.30 12.68
N ALA A 27 -1.86 -12.45 11.66
CA ALA A 27 -1.42 -11.06 11.76
C ALA A 27 -2.23 -10.29 12.82
N GLU A 28 -3.56 -10.46 12.85
CA GLU A 28 -4.43 -9.81 13.84
C GLU A 28 -4.05 -10.20 15.27
N SER A 29 -3.85 -11.50 15.51
CA SER A 29 -3.48 -12.06 16.83
C SER A 29 -2.11 -11.60 17.30
N ALA A 30 -1.21 -11.26 16.38
CA ALA A 30 0.11 -10.71 16.67
C ALA A 30 0.12 -9.18 16.81
N GLY A 31 -1.01 -8.49 16.64
CA GLY A 31 -1.14 -7.05 16.85
C GLY A 31 -0.89 -6.18 15.61
N PHE A 32 -0.76 -6.77 14.41
CA PHE A 32 -0.56 -6.00 13.17
C PHE A 32 -1.70 -5.01 12.94
N ARG A 33 -1.36 -3.74 12.66
CA ARG A 33 -2.39 -2.69 12.58
C ARG A 33 -3.29 -2.80 11.36
N PHE A 34 -2.82 -3.40 10.27
CA PHE A 34 -3.62 -3.64 9.07
C PHE A 34 -3.03 -4.75 8.20
N VAL A 35 -3.89 -5.34 7.37
CA VAL A 35 -3.48 -6.05 6.15
C VAL A 35 -3.64 -5.12 4.94
N PHE A 36 -2.74 -5.28 3.98
CA PHE A 36 -2.67 -4.45 2.79
C PHE A 36 -2.77 -5.33 1.54
N VAL A 37 -3.82 -5.13 0.74
CA VAL A 37 -4.03 -5.83 -0.53
C VAL A 37 -3.67 -4.88 -1.67
N ALA A 38 -2.47 -5.09 -2.23
CA ALA A 38 -2.02 -4.42 -3.45
C ALA A 38 -2.84 -4.87 -4.67
N ASP A 39 -2.86 -4.09 -5.75
CA ASP A 39 -3.62 -4.44 -6.95
C ASP A 39 -2.93 -4.02 -8.27
N GLY A 40 -3.38 -4.58 -9.39
CA GLY A 40 -2.96 -4.22 -10.74
C GLY A 40 -4.04 -4.52 -11.77
N LEU A 41 -4.16 -3.66 -12.78
CA LEU A 41 -5.26 -3.69 -13.76
C LEU A 41 -4.84 -4.20 -15.15
N TYR A 42 -3.68 -4.84 -15.23
CA TYR A 42 -3.11 -5.33 -16.48
C TYR A 42 -2.28 -6.59 -16.25
N ILE A 43 -2.38 -7.52 -17.19
CA ILE A 43 -1.58 -8.75 -17.24
C ILE A 43 -1.24 -9.09 -18.69
N HIS A 44 -0.21 -9.92 -18.84
CA HIS A 44 0.13 -10.64 -20.07
C HIS A 44 0.82 -11.96 -19.66
N GLU A 45 1.16 -12.81 -20.61
CA GLU A 45 1.65 -14.19 -20.41
C GLU A 45 2.94 -14.31 -19.58
N HIS A 46 3.75 -13.25 -19.46
CA HIS A 46 4.97 -13.24 -18.62
C HIS A 46 4.77 -12.50 -17.28
N SER A 47 3.55 -12.09 -16.95
CA SER A 47 3.25 -11.52 -15.63
C SER A 47 3.53 -12.54 -14.52
N ILE A 48 3.99 -12.06 -13.36
CA ILE A 48 4.26 -12.97 -12.23
C ILE A 48 2.99 -13.66 -11.74
N PRO A 49 3.07 -14.87 -11.16
CA PRO A 49 1.90 -15.70 -10.81
C PRO A 49 0.80 -14.96 -10.03
N HIS A 50 1.17 -14.16 -9.03
CA HIS A 50 0.20 -13.42 -8.23
C HIS A 50 -0.54 -12.33 -9.03
N PHE A 51 0.07 -11.74 -10.07
CA PHE A 51 -0.62 -10.78 -10.93
C PHE A 51 -1.49 -11.49 -11.97
N LEU A 52 -1.07 -12.67 -12.45
CA LEU A 52 -1.86 -13.48 -13.38
C LEU A 52 -3.23 -13.89 -12.79
N ASN A 53 -3.27 -14.21 -11.49
CA ASN A 53 -4.51 -14.64 -10.84
C ASN A 53 -4.57 -14.24 -9.37
N ARG A 54 -5.50 -13.34 -9.02
CA ARG A 54 -5.70 -12.79 -7.68
C ARG A 54 -7.14 -12.35 -7.45
N PHE A 55 -7.51 -12.17 -6.18
CA PHE A 55 -8.77 -11.52 -5.83
C PHE A 55 -8.72 -10.00 -6.07
N GLU A 56 -9.89 -9.43 -6.41
CA GLU A 56 -10.10 -7.99 -6.40
C GLU A 56 -10.11 -7.49 -4.92
N PRO A 57 -9.47 -6.35 -4.60
CA PRO A 57 -9.23 -5.93 -3.21
C PRO A 57 -10.48 -5.74 -2.35
N LEU A 58 -11.52 -5.06 -2.84
CA LEU A 58 -12.69 -4.72 -2.01
C LEU A 58 -13.55 -5.94 -1.68
N THR A 59 -13.66 -6.89 -2.61
CA THR A 59 -14.36 -8.16 -2.39
C THR A 59 -13.65 -9.03 -1.36
N ILE A 60 -12.34 -9.24 -1.48
CA ILE A 60 -11.58 -10.03 -0.50
C ILE A 60 -11.55 -9.35 0.87
N LEU A 61 -11.33 -8.03 0.93
CA LEU A 61 -11.33 -7.30 2.20
C LEU A 61 -12.71 -7.32 2.87
N SER A 62 -13.80 -7.29 2.10
CA SER A 62 -15.16 -7.44 2.65
C SER A 62 -15.37 -8.83 3.26
N ALA A 63 -14.83 -9.89 2.65
CA ALA A 63 -14.86 -11.23 3.24
C ALA A 63 -14.03 -11.29 4.54
N LEU A 64 -12.81 -10.74 4.52
CA LEU A 64 -11.91 -10.70 5.68
C LEU A 64 -12.48 -9.87 6.84
N ALA A 65 -13.26 -8.82 6.55
CA ALA A 65 -13.93 -8.01 7.56
C ALA A 65 -14.85 -8.84 8.47
N THR A 66 -15.44 -9.91 7.93
CA THR A 66 -16.41 -10.77 8.66
C THR A 66 -15.76 -11.75 9.63
N VAL A 67 -14.46 -12.05 9.46
CA VAL A 67 -13.72 -13.05 10.25
C VAL A 67 -12.63 -12.44 11.13
N THR A 68 -12.52 -11.11 11.14
CA THR A 68 -11.56 -10.32 11.93
C THR A 68 -12.29 -9.25 12.74
N LYS A 69 -11.64 -8.68 13.76
CA LYS A 69 -12.28 -7.76 14.70
C LYS A 69 -11.60 -6.39 14.79
N GLN A 70 -10.28 -6.33 14.68
CA GLN A 70 -9.47 -5.17 15.03
C GLN A 70 -8.51 -4.76 13.90
N ILE A 71 -7.98 -5.71 13.13
CA ILE A 71 -6.99 -5.42 12.08
C ILE A 71 -7.59 -4.55 10.97
N GLY A 72 -6.88 -3.50 10.54
CA GLY A 72 -7.25 -2.67 9.41
C GLY A 72 -7.28 -3.43 8.08
N LEU A 73 -8.08 -2.93 7.14
CA LEU A 73 -8.37 -3.56 5.85
C LEU A 73 -8.07 -2.55 4.74
N VAL A 74 -6.82 -2.56 4.25
CA VAL A 74 -6.34 -1.57 3.29
C VAL A 74 -6.32 -2.16 1.88
N GLY A 75 -7.07 -1.57 0.96
CA GLY A 75 -7.19 -2.02 -0.43
C GLY A 75 -6.67 -1.00 -1.43
N THR A 76 -6.02 -1.46 -2.48
CA THR A 76 -5.57 -0.61 -3.58
C THR A 76 -6.66 -0.43 -4.63
N VAL A 77 -6.97 0.82 -4.99
CA VAL A 77 -7.89 1.12 -6.11
C VAL A 77 -7.37 2.32 -6.89
N SER A 78 -7.43 2.23 -8.23
CA SER A 78 -6.92 3.27 -9.12
C SER A 78 -7.86 4.45 -9.27
N THR A 79 -7.34 5.68 -9.19
CA THR A 79 -8.10 6.90 -9.52
C THR A 79 -8.21 7.14 -11.03
N SER A 80 -7.33 6.55 -11.83
CA SER A 80 -7.29 6.77 -13.28
C SER A 80 -8.35 5.96 -14.04
N TYR A 81 -8.81 4.86 -13.45
CA TYR A 81 -9.63 3.86 -14.14
C TYR A 81 -10.89 3.46 -13.36
N SER A 82 -11.36 4.34 -12.48
CA SER A 82 -12.58 4.13 -11.72
C SER A 82 -13.39 5.41 -11.59
N GLU A 83 -14.66 5.27 -11.24
CA GLU A 83 -15.57 6.40 -11.02
C GLU A 83 -15.62 6.78 -9.54
N PRO A 84 -15.41 8.06 -9.16
CA PRO A 84 -15.29 8.48 -7.76
C PRO A 84 -16.54 8.19 -6.93
N PHE A 85 -17.74 8.32 -7.51
CA PHE A 85 -18.98 8.00 -6.79
C PHE A 85 -19.07 6.50 -6.45
N THR A 86 -18.62 5.63 -7.35
CA THR A 86 -18.62 4.17 -7.14
C THR A 86 -17.62 3.78 -6.05
N ILE A 87 -16.40 4.31 -6.13
CA ILE A 87 -15.34 4.00 -5.16
C ILE A 87 -15.68 4.57 -3.78
N ALA A 88 -16.24 5.77 -3.70
CA ALA A 88 -16.74 6.33 -2.44
C ALA A 88 -17.76 5.39 -1.76
N ARG A 89 -18.70 4.82 -2.53
CA ARG A 89 -19.68 3.86 -2.01
C ARG A 89 -19.03 2.56 -1.54
N GLN A 90 -18.14 1.99 -2.33
CA GLN A 90 -17.55 0.69 -2.03
C GLN A 90 -16.67 0.75 -0.77
N PHE A 91 -15.80 1.76 -0.65
CA PHE A 91 -14.99 1.93 0.54
C PHE A 91 -15.83 2.31 1.76
N ALA A 92 -16.83 3.18 1.64
CA ALA A 92 -17.73 3.46 2.76
C ALA A 92 -18.50 2.21 3.21
N SER A 93 -18.87 1.32 2.27
CA SER A 93 -19.50 0.04 2.59
C SER A 93 -18.55 -0.88 3.35
N LEU A 94 -17.31 -1.05 2.85
CA LEU A 94 -16.27 -1.81 3.56
C LEU A 94 -16.03 -1.22 4.96
N ASP A 95 -16.04 0.10 5.08
CA ASP A 95 -15.80 0.78 6.34
C ASP A 95 -16.94 0.57 7.34
N LYS A 96 -18.19 0.57 6.88
CA LYS A 96 -19.35 0.23 7.74
C LYS A 96 -19.36 -1.26 8.11
N LEU A 97 -19.08 -2.16 7.17
CA LEU A 97 -19.02 -3.60 7.42
C LEU A 97 -17.94 -3.96 8.43
N SER A 98 -16.79 -3.29 8.33
CA SER A 98 -15.64 -3.53 9.20
C SER A 98 -15.64 -2.72 10.49
N LYS A 99 -16.64 -1.83 10.70
CA LYS A 99 -16.74 -0.92 11.86
C LYS A 99 -15.56 0.06 11.97
N GLY A 100 -15.27 0.77 10.88
CA GLY A 100 -14.26 1.81 10.86
C GLY A 100 -12.84 1.27 10.70
N ARG A 101 -12.65 0.16 9.97
CA ARG A 101 -11.32 -0.43 9.75
C ARG A 101 -10.83 -0.32 8.30
N ALA A 102 -11.57 0.34 7.41
CA ALA A 102 -11.17 0.43 6.01
C ALA A 102 -10.01 1.43 5.79
N GLY A 103 -9.14 1.11 4.85
CA GLY A 103 -8.19 2.05 4.26
C GLY A 103 -8.14 1.89 2.75
N TRP A 104 -7.84 2.99 2.05
CA TRP A 104 -7.71 3.03 0.61
C TRP A 104 -6.29 3.44 0.24
N ASN A 105 -5.55 2.55 -0.42
CA ASN A 105 -4.33 2.91 -1.12
C ASN A 105 -4.66 3.50 -2.50
N VAL A 106 -4.48 4.81 -2.60
CA VAL A 106 -4.74 5.61 -3.79
C VAL A 106 -3.59 5.43 -4.76
N VAL A 107 -3.87 4.84 -5.92
CA VAL A 107 -2.87 4.67 -6.98
C VAL A 107 -3.32 5.36 -8.26
N THR A 108 -2.37 5.97 -8.96
CA THR A 108 -2.60 6.56 -10.28
C THR A 108 -2.51 5.54 -11.41
N SER A 109 -2.17 4.28 -11.10
CA SER A 109 -1.78 3.21 -12.04
C SER A 109 -0.50 3.52 -12.85
N PRO A 110 0.60 2.77 -12.66
CA PRO A 110 1.84 3.01 -13.39
C PRO A 110 1.95 2.27 -14.73
N LEU A 111 1.19 1.18 -14.94
CA LEU A 111 1.29 0.35 -16.14
C LEU A 111 0.46 0.93 -17.29
N GLU A 112 1.12 1.31 -18.38
CA GLU A 112 0.49 1.88 -19.57
C GLU A 112 -0.57 0.95 -20.17
N GLY A 113 -0.27 -0.35 -20.27
CA GLY A 113 -1.20 -1.36 -20.79
C GLY A 113 -2.55 -1.43 -20.07
N SER A 114 -2.65 -0.91 -18.84
CA SER A 114 -3.94 -0.84 -18.12
C SER A 114 -5.01 -0.12 -18.94
N ALA A 115 -4.63 0.89 -19.74
CA ALA A 115 -5.57 1.65 -20.57
C ALA A 115 -6.33 0.76 -21.57
N GLU A 116 -5.74 -0.33 -22.04
CA GLU A 116 -6.34 -1.25 -23.02
C GLU A 116 -7.57 -2.00 -22.47
N ASN A 117 -7.67 -2.11 -21.13
CA ASN A 117 -8.79 -2.75 -20.44
C ASN A 117 -9.92 -1.76 -20.07
N HIS A 118 -9.75 -0.48 -20.37
CA HIS A 118 -10.69 0.58 -19.98
C HIS A 118 -11.14 1.42 -21.19
N ILE A 119 -12.22 2.18 -21.00
CA ILE A 119 -12.78 3.05 -22.05
C ILE A 119 -11.79 4.17 -22.44
N ILE A 120 -10.93 4.57 -21.50
CA ILE A 120 -9.84 5.52 -21.71
C ILE A 120 -8.76 4.84 -22.56
N ARG A 121 -8.70 5.17 -23.85
CA ARG A 121 -7.81 4.50 -24.81
C ARG A 121 -6.34 4.90 -24.72
N SER A 122 -6.01 6.00 -24.06
CA SER A 122 -4.63 6.47 -23.90
C SER A 122 -4.29 6.64 -22.43
N HIS A 123 -3.20 6.02 -21.99
CA HIS A 123 -2.73 6.20 -20.62
C HIS A 123 -2.40 7.67 -20.35
N PRO A 124 -3.01 8.32 -19.34
CA PRO A 124 -2.75 9.73 -19.08
C PRO A 124 -1.27 9.94 -18.69
N SER A 125 -0.71 11.08 -19.09
CA SER A 125 0.67 11.43 -18.73
C SER A 125 0.85 11.51 -17.21
N HIS A 126 2.08 11.33 -16.74
CA HIS A 126 2.39 11.30 -15.31
C HIS A 126 1.82 12.50 -14.54
N SER A 127 2.01 13.72 -15.05
CA SER A 127 1.49 14.95 -14.43
C SER A 127 -0.04 14.98 -14.40
N LEU A 128 -0.69 14.61 -15.50
CA LEU A 128 -2.14 14.58 -15.60
C LEU A 128 -2.75 13.56 -14.64
N ARG A 129 -2.10 12.42 -14.40
CA ARG A 129 -2.60 11.42 -13.45
C ARG A 129 -2.67 11.96 -12.02
N TYR A 130 -1.68 12.75 -11.58
CA TYR A 130 -1.71 13.37 -10.25
C TYR A 130 -2.75 14.51 -10.16
N GLU A 131 -2.93 15.28 -11.24
CA GLU A 131 -4.00 16.29 -11.31
C GLU A 131 -5.38 15.64 -11.19
N ILE A 132 -5.62 14.53 -11.90
CA ILE A 132 -6.85 13.74 -11.79
C ILE A 132 -7.01 13.19 -10.37
N ALA A 133 -5.96 12.62 -9.78
CA ALA A 133 -6.02 12.04 -8.43
C ALA A 133 -6.34 13.07 -7.34
N GLU A 134 -5.82 14.30 -7.44
CA GLU A 134 -6.13 15.38 -6.51
C GLU A 134 -7.63 15.75 -6.57
N GLU A 135 -8.18 15.96 -7.78
CA GLU A 135 -9.62 16.23 -7.93
C GLU A 135 -10.49 15.04 -7.48
N TYR A 136 -10.03 13.82 -7.77
CA TYR A 136 -10.72 12.59 -7.36
C TYR A 136 -10.87 12.50 -5.84
N LEU A 137 -9.79 12.74 -5.11
CA LEU A 137 -9.79 12.69 -3.64
C LEU A 137 -10.70 13.78 -3.07
N HIS A 138 -10.71 14.98 -3.66
CA HIS A 138 -11.64 16.03 -3.27
C HIS A 138 -13.11 15.56 -3.40
N VAL A 139 -13.47 14.94 -4.52
CA VAL A 139 -14.82 14.41 -4.75
C VAL A 139 -15.17 13.32 -3.74
N VAL A 140 -14.29 12.34 -3.52
CA VAL A 140 -14.55 11.22 -2.59
C VAL A 140 -14.66 11.70 -1.15
N ASN A 141 -13.75 12.56 -0.69
CA ASN A 141 -13.78 13.13 0.66
C ASN A 141 -15.06 13.95 0.89
N GLY A 142 -15.53 14.65 -0.15
CA GLY A 142 -16.78 15.38 -0.09
C GLY A 142 -18.02 14.49 -0.06
N LEU A 143 -18.04 13.42 -0.85
CA LEU A 143 -19.10 12.41 -0.82
C LEU A 143 -19.17 11.68 0.53
N TRP A 144 -18.04 11.33 1.14
CA TRP A 144 -18.02 10.75 2.48
C TRP A 144 -18.46 11.72 3.58
N SER A 145 -18.62 13.01 3.25
CA SER A 145 -19.21 14.02 4.14
C SER A 145 -20.69 14.29 3.85
N SER A 146 -21.32 13.59 2.90
CA SER A 146 -22.75 13.83 2.57
C SER A 146 -23.71 13.66 3.73
N TRP A 147 -23.38 12.86 4.74
CA TRP A 147 -24.17 12.70 5.95
C TRP A 147 -23.39 13.24 7.14
N GLU A 148 -23.96 14.17 7.91
CA GLU A 148 -23.36 14.54 9.20
C GLU A 148 -23.36 13.35 10.17
N GLU A 149 -22.54 13.48 11.21
CA GLU A 149 -22.67 12.59 12.36
C GLU A 149 -24.10 12.70 12.91
N ASP A 150 -24.64 11.57 13.39
CA ASP A 150 -26.01 11.42 13.93
C ASP A 150 -27.20 11.67 12.98
N ALA A 151 -26.97 11.95 11.68
CA ALA A 151 -28.02 12.30 10.72
C ALA A 151 -29.20 11.30 10.66
N PHE A 152 -28.96 10.02 10.94
CA PHE A 152 -30.00 8.98 10.95
C PHE A 152 -30.62 8.77 12.34
N VAL A 153 -31.62 9.58 12.66
CA VAL A 153 -32.39 9.55 13.92
C VAL A 153 -33.10 8.19 14.13
N ARG A 154 -33.71 7.64 13.07
CA ARG A 154 -34.44 6.34 13.08
C ARG A 154 -35.50 6.24 14.19
N ASP A 155 -36.22 7.32 14.48
CA ASP A 155 -37.24 7.37 15.51
C ASP A 155 -38.55 6.72 15.03
N ARG A 156 -38.86 5.55 15.61
CA ARG A 156 -40.08 4.79 15.28
C ARG A 156 -41.36 5.43 15.82
N SER A 157 -41.27 6.25 16.87
CA SER A 157 -42.42 6.88 17.50
C SER A 157 -42.92 8.09 16.72
N THR A 158 -42.00 8.91 16.20
CA THR A 158 -42.29 10.09 15.38
C THR A 158 -42.30 9.80 13.88
N GLY A 159 -41.72 8.66 13.45
CA GLY A 159 -41.59 8.29 12.04
C GLY A 159 -40.43 8.99 11.31
N VAL A 160 -39.59 9.74 12.03
CA VAL A 160 -38.44 10.45 11.46
C VAL A 160 -37.27 9.49 11.25
N PHE A 161 -36.97 9.19 9.98
CA PHE A 161 -35.84 8.30 9.65
C PHE A 161 -34.48 9.01 9.74
N PHE A 162 -34.40 10.27 9.29
CA PHE A 162 -33.18 11.08 9.29
C PHE A 162 -33.49 12.58 9.42
N ASP A 163 -32.53 13.34 9.91
CA ASP A 163 -32.55 14.80 9.95
C ASP A 163 -32.18 15.37 8.57
N ARG A 164 -33.13 16.09 7.96
CA ARG A 164 -32.98 16.61 6.58
C ARG A 164 -31.92 17.70 6.47
N ASP A 165 -31.65 18.42 7.55
CA ASP A 165 -30.65 19.50 7.55
C ASP A 165 -29.22 18.95 7.64
N LYS A 166 -29.08 17.64 7.90
CA LYS A 166 -27.81 16.91 8.03
C LYS A 166 -27.44 16.07 6.80
N LEU A 167 -28.16 16.27 5.69
CA LEU A 167 -27.88 15.67 4.39
C LEU A 167 -27.37 16.73 3.40
N HIS A 168 -26.16 16.54 2.90
CA HIS A 168 -25.44 17.49 2.07
C HIS A 168 -25.17 16.93 0.66
N THR A 169 -25.53 17.72 -0.34
CA THR A 169 -25.14 17.47 -1.74
C THR A 169 -23.78 18.10 -2.01
N LEU A 170 -22.93 17.40 -2.76
CA LEU A 170 -21.58 17.86 -3.07
C LEU A 170 -21.59 18.95 -4.16
N ASN A 171 -22.38 18.76 -5.22
CA ASN A 171 -22.47 19.63 -6.40
C ASN A 171 -21.09 20.02 -6.99
N HIS A 172 -20.19 19.04 -7.08
CA HIS A 172 -18.85 19.25 -7.64
C HIS A 172 -18.91 19.37 -9.17
N HIS A 173 -18.29 20.42 -9.70
CA HIS A 173 -18.08 20.66 -11.12
C HIS A 173 -16.64 21.10 -11.34
N GLY A 174 -15.74 20.13 -11.49
CA GLY A 174 -14.32 20.37 -11.72
C GLY A 174 -13.91 20.14 -13.16
N LYS A 175 -12.60 20.01 -13.38
CA LYS A 175 -12.02 19.84 -14.72
C LYS A 175 -12.20 18.40 -15.22
N HIS A 176 -12.09 17.44 -14.33
CA HIS A 176 -12.15 16.01 -14.65
C HIS A 176 -13.48 15.36 -14.27
N PHE A 177 -14.14 15.84 -13.20
CA PHE A 177 -15.34 15.21 -12.67
C PHE A 177 -16.50 16.19 -12.47
N SER A 178 -17.72 15.68 -12.67
CA SER A 178 -18.97 16.39 -12.40
C SER A 178 -19.88 15.47 -11.58
N VAL A 179 -19.97 15.71 -10.27
CA VAL A 179 -20.62 14.79 -9.31
C VAL A 179 -21.52 15.55 -8.36
N LYS A 180 -22.82 15.29 -8.45
CA LYS A 180 -23.86 15.96 -7.65
C LYS A 180 -23.89 15.51 -6.18
N GLY A 181 -23.81 14.21 -5.92
CA GLY A 181 -24.17 13.64 -4.62
C GLY A 181 -25.69 13.74 -4.32
N PRO A 182 -26.13 13.43 -3.09
CA PRO A 182 -25.32 13.00 -1.96
C PRO A 182 -24.89 11.53 -2.11
N LEU A 183 -23.93 11.09 -1.30
CA LEU A 183 -23.61 9.67 -1.17
C LEU A 183 -24.77 8.93 -0.46
N ASN A 184 -25.01 7.67 -0.81
CA ASN A 184 -26.15 6.89 -0.30
C ASN A 184 -25.79 5.92 0.84
N ILE A 185 -24.79 6.27 1.64
CA ILE A 185 -24.35 5.51 2.82
C ILE A 185 -23.82 6.48 3.88
N GLU A 186 -24.14 6.22 5.15
CA GLU A 186 -23.70 7.03 6.28
C GLU A 186 -22.22 6.79 6.63
N ARG A 187 -21.63 7.69 7.42
CA ARG A 187 -20.23 7.61 7.87
C ARG A 187 -20.00 6.45 8.84
N SER A 188 -18.77 5.94 8.89
CA SER A 188 -18.32 4.93 9.85
C SER A 188 -17.87 5.58 11.17
N GLU A 189 -17.52 4.74 12.15
CA GLU A 189 -16.98 5.17 13.45
C GLU A 189 -15.64 5.91 13.33
N GLN A 190 -14.89 5.70 12.25
CA GLN A 190 -13.66 6.47 11.98
C GLN A 190 -13.90 7.71 11.11
N GLY A 191 -15.15 7.98 10.76
CA GLY A 191 -15.58 9.09 9.92
C GLY A 191 -15.35 8.86 8.43
N GLN A 192 -14.11 8.56 8.02
CA GLN A 192 -13.73 8.26 6.63
C GLN A 192 -12.63 7.19 6.61
N PRO A 193 -12.59 6.31 5.59
CA PRO A 193 -11.47 5.40 5.37
C PRO A 193 -10.12 6.10 5.42
N VAL A 194 -9.09 5.41 5.91
CA VAL A 194 -7.71 5.95 5.97
C VAL A 194 -7.12 6.02 4.56
N ILE A 195 -6.59 7.17 4.16
CA ILE A 195 -5.98 7.35 2.85
C ILE A 195 -4.50 6.97 2.91
N PHE A 196 -4.16 5.88 2.21
CA PHE A 196 -2.80 5.46 1.91
C PHE A 196 -2.39 5.96 0.52
N GLN A 197 -1.11 6.28 0.35
CA GLN A 197 -0.53 6.63 -0.95
C GLN A 197 0.92 6.13 -1.04
N ALA A 198 1.46 6.03 -2.26
CA ALA A 198 2.79 5.45 -2.49
C ALA A 198 3.64 6.26 -3.50
N GLY A 199 3.38 7.56 -3.62
CA GLY A 199 4.03 8.44 -4.58
C GLY A 199 5.46 8.77 -4.18
N ALA A 200 6.43 8.43 -5.04
CA ALA A 200 7.84 8.76 -4.84
C ALA A 200 8.31 10.00 -5.65
N SER A 201 7.59 10.38 -6.71
CA SER A 201 7.89 11.57 -7.51
C SER A 201 7.54 12.85 -6.75
N GLU A 202 8.04 14.00 -7.20
CA GLU A 202 7.74 15.30 -6.55
C GLU A 202 6.23 15.57 -6.47
N ALA A 203 5.49 15.33 -7.57
CA ALA A 203 4.02 15.41 -7.56
C ALA A 203 3.38 14.38 -6.62
N GLY A 204 3.97 13.18 -6.53
CA GLY A 204 3.54 12.14 -5.61
C GLY A 204 3.70 12.52 -4.15
N LYS A 205 4.85 13.09 -3.78
CA LYS A 205 5.13 13.59 -2.42
C LYS A 205 4.26 14.79 -2.07
N ASP A 206 4.01 15.69 -3.01
CA ASP A 206 3.10 16.82 -2.80
C ASP A 206 1.67 16.34 -2.54
N LEU A 207 1.17 15.40 -3.35
CA LEU A 207 -0.15 14.81 -3.12
C LEU A 207 -0.21 14.06 -1.78
N ALA A 208 0.84 13.30 -1.43
CA ALA A 208 0.93 12.60 -0.15
C ALA A 208 0.87 13.59 1.03
N ALA A 209 1.66 14.65 0.96
CA ALA A 209 1.72 15.68 1.98
C ALA A 209 0.38 16.41 2.16
N LYS A 210 -0.35 16.67 1.07
CA LYS A 210 -1.69 17.29 1.11
C LYS A 210 -2.76 16.36 1.67
N GLU A 211 -2.85 15.13 1.16
CA GLU A 211 -4.07 14.31 1.30
C GLU A 211 -3.88 13.01 2.07
N ALA A 212 -2.68 12.43 2.11
CA ALA A 212 -2.48 11.10 2.69
C ALA A 212 -2.51 11.14 4.22
N ASP A 213 -3.16 10.14 4.82
CA ASP A 213 -3.05 9.82 6.25
C ASP A 213 -1.84 8.90 6.50
N ALA A 214 -1.50 8.05 5.53
CA ALA A 214 -0.36 7.16 5.57
C ALA A 214 0.33 7.05 4.20
N VAL A 215 1.64 6.88 4.20
CA VAL A 215 2.46 6.79 3.00
C VAL A 215 3.28 5.52 3.06
N PHE A 216 3.10 4.66 2.06
CA PHE A 216 3.94 3.51 1.82
C PHE A 216 5.14 3.93 0.97
N THR A 217 6.35 3.52 1.37
CA THR A 217 7.58 3.83 0.63
C THR A 217 8.44 2.59 0.47
N ASN A 218 9.30 2.59 -0.56
CA ASN A 218 10.38 1.63 -0.66
C ASN A 218 11.69 2.41 -0.52
N ALA A 219 12.40 2.20 0.58
CA ALA A 219 13.69 2.83 0.83
C ALA A 219 14.76 1.74 0.96
N ASP A 220 15.77 1.80 0.10
CA ASP A 220 16.84 0.79 0.07
C ASP A 220 17.89 1.00 1.17
N SER A 221 17.90 2.17 1.82
CA SER A 221 18.82 2.50 2.92
C SER A 221 18.17 3.43 3.94
N LEU A 222 18.74 3.45 5.15
CA LEU A 222 18.30 4.33 6.24
C LEU A 222 18.39 5.82 5.84
N GLU A 223 19.46 6.22 5.16
CA GLU A 223 19.68 7.61 4.73
C GLU A 223 18.61 8.06 3.73
N LYS A 224 18.27 7.20 2.76
CA LYS A 224 17.19 7.47 1.82
C LYS A 224 15.84 7.56 2.53
N ALA A 225 15.58 6.67 3.48
CA ALA A 225 14.35 6.67 4.28
C ALA A 225 14.21 7.97 5.09
N LYS A 226 15.27 8.40 5.79
CA LYS A 226 15.31 9.66 6.54
C LYS A 226 15.11 10.88 5.64
N ALA A 227 15.74 10.90 4.47
CA ALA A 227 15.58 11.98 3.51
C ALA A 227 14.12 12.09 3.04
N TYR A 228 13.49 10.97 2.67
CA TYR A 228 12.09 10.94 2.27
C TYR A 228 11.15 11.33 3.42
N TYR A 229 11.39 10.78 4.62
CA TYR A 229 10.60 11.06 5.81
C TYR A 229 10.54 12.56 6.08
N ARG A 230 11.72 13.20 6.16
CA ARG A 230 11.83 14.65 6.40
C ARG A 230 11.18 15.48 5.29
N ASP A 231 11.38 15.11 4.03
CA ASP A 231 10.81 15.82 2.87
C ASP A 231 9.27 15.85 2.93
N VAL A 232 8.64 14.68 3.10
CA VAL A 232 7.17 14.60 3.18
C VAL A 232 6.60 15.33 4.40
N LYS A 233 7.24 15.19 5.58
CA LYS A 233 6.80 15.87 6.79
C LYS A 233 6.90 17.40 6.66
N ASN A 234 7.98 17.91 6.07
CA ASN A 234 8.16 19.35 5.82
C ASN A 234 7.13 19.90 4.83
N ARG A 235 6.82 19.13 3.77
CA ARG A 235 5.76 19.51 2.82
C ARG A 235 4.38 19.56 3.49
N ALA A 236 4.10 18.60 4.37
CA ALA A 236 2.84 18.57 5.11
C ALA A 236 2.65 19.85 5.93
N GLU A 237 3.70 20.31 6.63
CA GLU A 237 3.69 21.58 7.34
C GLU A 237 3.48 22.78 6.42
N ALA A 238 4.15 22.80 5.26
CA ALA A 238 3.98 23.84 4.26
C ALA A 238 2.53 23.91 3.72
N PHE A 239 1.82 22.78 3.69
CA PHE A 239 0.40 22.70 3.35
C PHE A 239 -0.55 22.88 4.56
N GLY A 240 -0.02 23.25 5.73
CA GLY A 240 -0.81 23.55 6.92
C GLY A 240 -1.29 22.33 7.71
N ARG A 241 -0.73 21.14 7.46
CA ARG A 241 -0.99 19.92 8.22
C ARG A 241 0.07 19.69 9.29
N LYS A 242 -0.27 18.95 10.34
CA LYS A 242 0.72 18.56 11.34
C LYS A 242 1.52 17.34 10.84
N PRO A 243 2.84 17.27 11.06
CA PRO A 243 3.65 16.10 10.69
C PRO A 243 3.13 14.77 11.25
N SER A 244 2.51 14.82 12.43
CA SER A 244 1.93 13.65 13.10
C SER A 244 0.67 13.10 12.42
N GLU A 245 0.03 13.86 11.54
CA GLU A 245 -1.18 13.48 10.79
C GLU A 245 -0.88 12.68 9.52
N ILE A 246 0.40 12.41 9.24
CA ILE A 246 0.85 11.55 8.16
C ILE A 246 1.76 10.50 8.75
N LYS A 247 1.48 9.22 8.52
CA LYS A 247 2.36 8.12 8.91
C LYS A 247 3.19 7.64 7.73
N ILE A 248 4.46 7.33 7.93
CA ILE A 248 5.36 6.86 6.86
C ILE A 248 5.79 5.43 7.16
N PHE A 249 5.47 4.51 6.26
CA PHE A 249 5.68 3.07 6.41
C PHE A 249 6.56 2.53 5.28
N PRO A 250 7.88 2.44 5.48
CA PRO A 250 8.75 1.75 4.53
C PRO A 250 8.41 0.26 4.45
N GLY A 251 8.47 -0.29 3.24
CA GLY A 251 8.35 -1.72 2.98
C GLY A 251 9.59 -2.47 3.44
N ILE A 252 9.39 -3.54 4.20
CA ILE A 252 10.45 -4.43 4.66
C ILE A 252 10.19 -5.85 4.16
N HIS A 253 11.26 -6.49 3.68
CA HIS A 253 11.24 -7.87 3.20
C HIS A 253 12.29 -8.65 3.97
N PRO A 254 12.02 -8.97 5.25
CA PRO A 254 13.01 -9.56 6.11
C PRO A 254 13.24 -11.02 5.74
N ILE A 255 14.50 -11.43 5.88
CA ILE A 255 14.91 -12.83 5.89
C ILE A 255 15.75 -12.99 7.15
N THR A 256 15.20 -13.75 8.09
CA THR A 256 15.75 -13.88 9.43
C THR A 256 16.16 -15.31 9.75
N GLY A 257 16.98 -15.47 10.79
CA GLY A 257 17.38 -16.76 11.32
C GLY A 257 17.86 -16.60 12.76
N LYS A 258 18.03 -17.72 13.47
CA LYS A 258 18.67 -17.68 14.78
C LYS A 258 20.15 -17.32 14.67
N THR A 259 20.77 -17.72 13.56
CA THR A 259 22.13 -17.32 13.19
C THR A 259 22.13 -16.67 11.80
N VAL A 260 23.24 -16.01 11.45
CA VAL A 260 23.41 -15.43 10.12
C VAL A 260 23.45 -16.53 9.05
N GLU A 261 24.03 -17.67 9.38
CA GLU A 261 24.12 -18.84 8.50
C GLU A 261 22.72 -19.39 8.17
N GLU A 262 21.84 -19.52 9.17
CA GLU A 262 20.45 -19.94 8.92
C GLU A 262 19.68 -18.94 8.04
N ALA A 263 19.92 -17.63 8.22
CA ALA A 263 19.31 -16.61 7.35
C ALA A 263 19.84 -16.70 5.91
N GLU A 264 21.14 -17.00 5.75
CA GLU A 264 21.77 -17.19 4.44
C GLU A 264 21.26 -18.45 3.73
N GLU A 265 21.11 -19.57 4.45
CA GLU A 265 20.51 -20.81 3.91
C GLU A 265 19.10 -20.56 3.37
N LYS A 266 18.27 -19.81 4.10
CA LYS A 266 16.93 -19.41 3.62
C LYS A 266 17.00 -18.51 2.40
N TYR A 267 17.92 -17.55 2.39
CA TYR A 267 18.10 -16.67 1.24
C TYR A 267 18.45 -17.46 -0.03
N GLU A 268 19.40 -18.39 0.06
CA GLU A 268 19.77 -19.24 -1.08
C GLU A 268 18.61 -20.15 -1.51
N ALA A 269 17.84 -20.72 -0.57
CA ALA A 269 16.64 -21.49 -0.89
C ALA A 269 15.59 -20.66 -1.67
N ILE A 270 15.34 -19.41 -1.24
CA ILE A 270 14.43 -18.48 -1.93
C ILE A 270 14.95 -18.14 -3.32
N LYS A 271 16.25 -17.90 -3.45
CA LYS A 271 16.91 -17.60 -4.72
C LYS A 271 16.81 -18.77 -5.71
N HIS A 272 16.93 -20.00 -5.22
CA HIS A 272 16.76 -21.21 -6.03
C HIS A 272 15.33 -21.42 -6.57
N LEU A 273 14.33 -20.68 -6.08
CA LEU A 273 12.98 -20.70 -6.66
C LEU A 273 12.89 -19.98 -8.01
N VAL A 274 13.87 -19.14 -8.35
CA VAL A 274 13.86 -18.23 -9.51
C VAL A 274 14.82 -18.74 -10.58
N SER A 275 14.29 -19.00 -11.78
CA SER A 275 15.13 -19.25 -12.96
C SER A 275 15.67 -17.94 -13.52
N ILE A 276 16.78 -17.99 -14.28
CA ILE A 276 17.31 -16.78 -14.91
C ILE A 276 16.32 -16.16 -15.91
N GLU A 277 15.59 -16.99 -16.65
CA GLU A 277 14.56 -16.55 -17.61
C GLU A 277 13.43 -15.80 -16.89
N GLU A 278 12.95 -16.34 -15.76
CA GLU A 278 11.96 -15.68 -14.90
C GLU A 278 12.48 -14.34 -14.36
N ALA A 279 13.76 -14.26 -13.99
CA ALA A 279 14.38 -13.02 -13.50
C ALA A 279 14.47 -11.94 -14.58
N LEU A 280 14.76 -12.30 -15.84
CA LEU A 280 14.78 -11.35 -16.96
C LEU A 280 13.37 -10.82 -17.28
N HIS A 281 12.36 -11.69 -17.29
CA HIS A 281 10.97 -11.25 -17.48
C HIS A 281 10.50 -10.32 -16.35
N TYR A 282 10.86 -10.65 -15.10
CA TYR A 282 10.54 -9.80 -13.96
C TYR A 282 11.20 -8.42 -14.05
N LEU A 283 12.47 -8.38 -14.48
CA LEU A 283 13.19 -7.13 -14.74
C LEU A 283 12.50 -6.31 -15.84
N GLY A 284 12.09 -6.95 -16.93
CA GLY A 284 11.36 -6.34 -18.05
C GLY A 284 10.13 -5.55 -17.65
N ARG A 285 9.38 -6.02 -16.63
CA ARG A 285 8.18 -5.34 -16.09
C ARG A 285 8.41 -3.87 -15.74
N PHE A 286 9.59 -3.52 -15.21
CA PHE A 286 9.88 -2.14 -14.82
C PHE A 286 10.15 -1.24 -16.03
N PHE A 287 10.59 -1.83 -17.15
CA PHE A 287 11.02 -1.17 -18.37
C PHE A 287 10.04 -1.44 -19.53
N ASP A 288 8.74 -1.21 -19.30
CA ASP A 288 7.69 -1.36 -20.32
C ASP A 288 7.64 -2.76 -20.97
N HIS A 289 7.94 -3.79 -20.17
CA HIS A 289 8.00 -5.18 -20.63
C HIS A 289 9.08 -5.45 -21.70
N LEU A 290 10.17 -4.68 -21.69
CA LEU A 290 11.34 -4.94 -22.53
C LEU A 290 11.85 -6.37 -22.32
N ASP A 291 12.01 -7.09 -23.43
CA ASP A 291 12.59 -8.43 -23.43
C ASP A 291 14.11 -8.34 -23.20
N PHE A 292 14.56 -8.65 -21.98
CA PHE A 292 15.99 -8.67 -21.67
C PHE A 292 16.71 -9.92 -22.17
N SER A 293 16.00 -10.97 -22.63
CA SER A 293 16.63 -12.20 -23.13
C SER A 293 17.39 -12.01 -24.44
N GLN A 294 17.09 -10.92 -25.17
CA GLN A 294 17.81 -10.54 -26.38
C GLN A 294 19.25 -10.05 -26.13
N PHE A 295 19.58 -9.71 -24.87
CA PHE A 295 20.91 -9.22 -24.50
C PHE A 295 21.78 -10.33 -23.89
N PRO A 296 23.11 -10.28 -24.10
CA PRO A 296 24.02 -11.24 -23.48
C PRO A 296 24.02 -11.11 -21.95
N LEU A 297 23.81 -12.24 -21.26
CA LEU A 297 23.64 -12.31 -19.80
C LEU A 297 24.86 -11.84 -19.01
N ASP A 298 26.05 -12.19 -19.47
CA ASP A 298 27.31 -12.02 -18.74
C ASP A 298 28.12 -10.80 -19.23
N GLU A 299 27.45 -9.90 -19.95
CA GLU A 299 27.96 -8.57 -20.33
C GLU A 299 27.36 -7.49 -19.42
N PRO A 300 27.97 -6.29 -19.36
CA PRO A 300 27.42 -5.17 -18.60
C PRO A 300 25.95 -4.89 -18.93
N PHE A 301 25.19 -4.45 -17.92
CA PHE A 301 23.77 -4.11 -18.11
C PHE A 301 23.57 -3.20 -19.34
N PRO A 302 22.65 -3.54 -20.26
CA PRO A 302 22.54 -2.86 -21.54
C PRO A 302 22.11 -1.40 -21.39
N ASP A 303 22.57 -0.54 -22.31
CA ASP A 303 22.02 0.80 -22.46
C ASP A 303 20.66 0.70 -23.17
N ILE A 304 19.60 0.87 -22.38
CA ILE A 304 18.19 0.71 -22.79
C ILE A 304 17.49 2.06 -23.02
N GLY A 305 18.23 3.18 -23.06
CA GLY A 305 17.70 4.51 -23.30
C GLY A 305 16.58 4.92 -22.32
N ASP A 306 15.47 5.43 -22.86
CA ASP A 306 14.33 5.97 -22.10
C ASP A 306 13.25 4.93 -21.74
N ALA A 307 13.52 3.64 -21.92
CA ALA A 307 12.58 2.57 -21.57
C ALA A 307 12.17 2.67 -20.09
N GLY A 308 10.87 2.54 -19.80
CA GLY A 308 10.31 2.62 -18.45
C GLY A 308 10.18 4.05 -17.88
N SER A 309 10.50 5.10 -18.65
CA SER A 309 10.42 6.50 -18.21
C SER A 309 8.99 6.94 -17.81
N ASN A 310 7.96 6.36 -18.43
CA ASN A 310 6.55 6.62 -18.11
C ASN A 310 5.92 5.62 -17.13
N SER A 311 6.64 4.55 -16.79
CA SER A 311 6.20 3.45 -15.92
C SER A 311 6.72 3.61 -14.48
N PHE A 312 7.57 2.69 -14.00
CA PHE A 312 8.11 2.69 -12.64
C PHE A 312 9.38 3.55 -12.54
N GLN A 313 9.29 4.83 -12.91
CA GLN A 313 10.45 5.72 -13.09
C GLN A 313 11.44 5.69 -11.91
N SER A 314 10.95 5.75 -10.66
CA SER A 314 11.83 5.68 -9.49
C SER A 314 12.59 4.36 -9.38
N THR A 315 11.95 3.24 -9.75
CA THR A 315 12.56 1.90 -9.69
C THR A 315 13.55 1.72 -10.83
N THR A 316 13.20 2.12 -12.05
CA THR A 316 14.09 1.99 -13.22
C THR A 316 15.37 2.79 -13.07
N GLU A 317 15.29 4.02 -12.54
CA GLU A 317 16.48 4.83 -12.23
C GLU A 317 17.35 4.17 -11.15
N SER A 318 16.74 3.59 -10.10
CA SER A 318 17.49 2.87 -9.05
C SER A 318 18.23 1.66 -9.61
N ILE A 319 17.58 0.88 -10.47
CA ILE A 319 18.18 -0.30 -11.14
C ILE A 319 19.35 0.12 -12.04
N LYS A 320 19.13 1.10 -12.93
CA LYS A 320 20.19 1.62 -13.83
C LYS A 320 21.39 2.14 -13.05
N LYS A 321 21.14 2.87 -11.96
CA LYS A 321 22.20 3.38 -11.09
C LYS A 321 22.98 2.25 -10.41
N MET A 322 22.28 1.27 -9.83
CA MET A 322 22.90 0.11 -9.19
C MET A 322 23.79 -0.66 -10.16
N ALA A 323 23.26 -0.97 -11.36
CA ALA A 323 24.00 -1.68 -12.40
C ALA A 323 25.30 -0.95 -12.77
N LYS A 324 25.23 0.37 -12.92
CA LYS A 324 26.39 1.22 -13.27
C LYS A 324 27.39 1.37 -12.13
N ASP A 325 26.94 1.68 -10.92
CA ASP A 325 27.80 1.92 -9.76
C ASP A 325 28.62 0.68 -9.37
N GLN A 326 28.02 -0.51 -9.54
CA GLN A 326 28.62 -1.79 -9.16
C GLN A 326 29.21 -2.56 -10.35
N ASN A 327 29.12 -2.01 -11.58
CA ASN A 327 29.58 -2.65 -12.81
C ASN A 327 29.04 -4.08 -12.99
N LEU A 328 27.73 -4.24 -12.77
CA LEU A 328 27.06 -5.54 -12.79
C LEU A 328 26.74 -5.99 -14.22
N THR A 329 26.80 -7.29 -14.42
CA THR A 329 26.28 -7.96 -15.61
C THR A 329 24.75 -7.97 -15.62
N LEU A 330 24.12 -8.18 -16.79
CA LEU A 330 22.67 -8.34 -16.87
C LEU A 330 22.15 -9.46 -15.97
N ARG A 331 22.88 -10.59 -15.87
CA ARG A 331 22.54 -11.72 -15.00
C ARG A 331 22.48 -11.31 -13.54
N GLU A 332 23.49 -10.59 -13.06
CA GLU A 332 23.56 -10.13 -11.67
C GLU A 332 22.46 -9.14 -11.37
N VAL A 333 22.21 -8.17 -12.26
CA VAL A 333 21.10 -7.22 -12.10
C VAL A 333 19.76 -7.94 -12.04
N ALA A 334 19.49 -8.86 -12.97
CA ALA A 334 18.22 -9.58 -13.02
C ALA A 334 17.96 -10.39 -11.74
N LEU A 335 18.97 -11.12 -11.24
CA LEU A 335 18.85 -11.90 -10.01
C LEU A 335 18.73 -11.01 -8.77
N GLN A 336 19.50 -9.93 -8.68
CA GLN A 336 19.48 -9.00 -7.55
C GLN A 336 18.17 -8.21 -7.48
N VAL A 337 17.59 -7.83 -8.62
CA VAL A 337 16.27 -7.17 -8.68
C VAL A 337 15.15 -8.13 -8.30
N THR A 338 15.26 -9.41 -8.69
CA THR A 338 14.23 -10.41 -8.38
C THR A 338 14.30 -10.90 -6.94
N THR A 339 15.51 -10.96 -6.35
CA THR A 339 15.76 -11.47 -4.99
C THR A 339 16.70 -10.55 -4.21
N PRO A 340 16.29 -9.29 -3.95
CA PRO A 340 17.15 -8.34 -3.26
C PRO A 340 17.37 -8.78 -1.82
N LYS A 341 18.63 -8.78 -1.37
CA LYS A 341 18.93 -8.79 0.06
C LYS A 341 18.55 -7.42 0.63
N SER A 342 17.47 -7.37 1.41
CA SER A 342 17.01 -6.12 2.01
C SER A 342 17.92 -5.68 3.15
N ALA A 343 17.79 -4.43 3.59
CA ALA A 343 18.45 -3.94 4.79
C ALA A 343 18.10 -4.78 6.04
N PHE A 344 16.96 -5.50 6.02
CA PHE A 344 16.42 -6.30 7.12
C PHE A 344 16.77 -7.80 6.99
N PHE A 345 18.02 -8.07 6.63
CA PHE A 345 18.61 -9.41 6.65
C PHE A 345 19.48 -9.60 7.92
N GLY A 346 19.43 -10.79 8.51
CA GLY A 346 20.32 -11.19 9.62
C GLY A 346 19.63 -12.02 10.69
N THR A 347 20.17 -11.98 11.91
CA THR A 347 19.54 -12.62 13.08
C THR A 347 18.27 -11.89 13.52
N TYR A 348 17.43 -12.55 14.33
CA TYR A 348 16.24 -11.93 14.91
C TYR A 348 16.56 -10.63 15.65
N GLU A 349 17.61 -10.63 16.47
CA GLU A 349 18.07 -9.49 17.25
C GLU A 349 18.60 -8.37 16.35
N GLN A 350 19.42 -8.70 15.35
CA GLN A 350 19.95 -7.70 14.40
C GLN A 350 18.84 -7.02 13.61
N VAL A 351 17.81 -7.76 13.20
CA VAL A 351 16.67 -7.17 12.48
C VAL A 351 15.82 -6.32 13.43
N ALA A 352 15.59 -6.76 14.67
CA ALA A 352 14.93 -5.94 15.68
C ALA A 352 15.69 -4.63 15.97
N ASP A 353 17.02 -4.69 16.13
CA ASP A 353 17.89 -3.52 16.30
C ASP A 353 17.73 -2.53 15.15
N LYS A 354 17.71 -3.01 13.91
CA LYS A 354 17.54 -2.17 12.71
C LYS A 354 16.17 -1.50 12.65
N LEU A 355 15.10 -2.22 13.01
CA LEU A 355 13.75 -1.63 13.07
C LEU A 355 13.71 -0.48 14.08
N ILE A 356 14.28 -0.70 15.26
CA ILE A 356 14.38 0.31 16.33
C ILE A 356 15.16 1.52 15.83
N GLN A 357 16.34 1.30 15.24
CA GLN A 357 17.15 2.38 14.69
C GLN A 357 16.38 3.23 13.67
N TRP A 358 15.63 2.60 12.76
CA TRP A 358 14.84 3.31 11.75
C TRP A 358 13.73 4.17 12.38
N ILE A 359 13.10 3.71 13.46
CA ILE A 359 12.11 4.51 14.20
C ILE A 359 12.80 5.68 14.92
N GLU A 360 13.89 5.42 15.66
CA GLU A 360 14.58 6.43 16.48
C GLU A 360 15.24 7.53 15.65
N GLU A 361 15.66 7.21 14.43
CA GLU A 361 16.34 8.16 13.54
C GLU A 361 15.39 8.92 12.59
N ASP A 362 14.07 8.89 12.85
CA ASP A 362 13.04 9.52 12.01
C ASP A 362 13.08 9.04 10.56
N ALA A 363 13.17 7.73 10.36
CA ALA A 363 13.11 7.11 9.04
C ALA A 363 11.77 6.42 8.76
N ALA A 364 11.00 6.12 9.80
CA ALA A 364 9.74 5.39 9.74
C ALA A 364 8.84 5.71 10.95
N ASP A 365 7.52 5.63 10.76
CA ASP A 365 6.52 5.58 11.84
C ASP A 365 6.02 4.15 12.09
N GLY A 366 6.54 3.17 11.34
CA GLY A 366 6.13 1.77 11.29
C GLY A 366 6.58 1.15 9.96
N PHE A 367 6.18 -0.08 9.66
CA PHE A 367 6.66 -0.79 8.47
C PHE A 367 5.56 -1.58 7.78
N ILE A 368 5.63 -1.67 6.45
CA ILE A 368 4.86 -2.65 5.67
C ILE A 368 5.68 -3.94 5.63
N PHE A 369 5.27 -4.93 6.40
CA PHE A 369 5.91 -6.25 6.41
C PHE A 369 5.47 -7.06 5.19
N GLY A 370 6.45 -7.56 4.43
CA GLY A 370 6.23 -8.52 3.36
C GLY A 370 7.39 -9.50 3.24
N ALA A 371 7.29 -10.67 3.90
CA ALA A 371 8.31 -11.70 3.74
C ALA A 371 8.29 -12.31 2.32
N PRO A 372 9.44 -12.79 1.78
CA PRO A 372 9.47 -13.48 0.49
C PRO A 372 8.53 -14.68 0.40
N ILE A 373 8.36 -15.39 1.52
CA ILE A 373 7.40 -16.47 1.72
C ILE A 373 6.58 -16.09 2.96
N LEU A 374 5.33 -15.68 2.74
CA LEU A 374 4.53 -15.03 3.78
C LEU A 374 4.18 -15.97 4.93
N ALA A 375 3.83 -17.24 4.66
CA ALA A 375 3.40 -18.17 5.69
C ALA A 375 4.51 -18.44 6.72
N SER A 376 5.67 -18.92 6.26
CA SER A 376 6.83 -19.19 7.12
C SER A 376 7.39 -17.89 7.71
N GLY A 377 7.55 -16.85 6.89
CA GLY A 377 8.08 -15.56 7.33
C GLY A 377 7.23 -14.87 8.39
N LEU A 378 5.89 -14.88 8.26
CA LEU A 378 5.00 -14.31 9.28
C LEU A 378 5.08 -15.13 10.57
N SER A 379 5.14 -16.46 10.47
CA SER A 379 5.29 -17.35 11.63
C SER A 379 6.53 -16.99 12.45
N GLU A 380 7.67 -16.99 11.79
CA GLU A 380 8.95 -16.65 12.39
C GLU A 380 8.97 -15.23 12.96
N TRP A 381 8.41 -14.26 12.24
CA TRP A 381 8.32 -12.88 12.70
C TRP A 381 7.53 -12.76 14.01
N THR A 382 6.38 -13.44 14.08
CA THR A 382 5.51 -13.41 15.26
C THR A 382 6.10 -14.17 16.45
N GLU A 383 6.87 -15.23 16.20
CA GLU A 383 7.43 -16.10 17.23
C GLU A 383 8.75 -15.58 17.80
N HIS A 384 9.53 -14.84 17.00
CA HIS A 384 10.90 -14.48 17.38
C HIS A 384 11.18 -12.98 17.35
N VAL A 385 10.76 -12.23 16.32
CA VAL A 385 11.12 -10.80 16.20
C VAL A 385 10.19 -9.92 17.03
N ILE A 386 8.87 -10.14 16.97
CA ILE A 386 7.90 -9.36 17.74
C ILE A 386 8.18 -9.41 19.26
N PRO A 387 8.43 -10.58 19.88
CA PRO A 387 8.75 -10.65 21.30
C PRO A 387 9.95 -9.80 21.71
N ILE A 388 11.00 -9.73 20.88
CA ILE A 388 12.18 -8.87 21.11
C ILE A 388 11.77 -7.39 21.10
N LEU A 389 10.93 -6.98 20.13
CA LEU A 389 10.44 -5.60 20.05
C LEU A 389 9.53 -5.24 21.24
N VAL A 390 8.73 -6.19 21.74
CA VAL A 390 7.90 -6.02 22.94
C VAL A 390 8.77 -5.86 24.18
N GLU A 391 9.76 -6.73 24.39
CA GLU A 391 10.68 -6.65 25.52
C GLU A 391 11.41 -5.30 25.57
N ARG A 392 11.74 -4.75 24.39
CA ARG A 392 12.43 -3.47 24.25
C ARG A 392 11.50 -2.26 24.24
N GLY A 393 10.17 -2.46 24.28
CA GLY A 393 9.19 -1.37 24.33
C GLY A 393 8.88 -0.66 22.99
N TYR A 394 9.22 -1.28 21.85
CA TYR A 394 8.96 -0.73 20.51
C TYR A 394 7.75 -1.37 19.82
N TYR A 395 7.07 -2.29 20.49
CA TYR A 395 5.86 -2.92 19.98
C TYR A 395 4.87 -3.21 21.12
N ASP A 396 3.59 -2.89 20.90
CA ASP A 396 2.48 -3.32 21.76
C ASP A 396 1.53 -4.20 20.93
N PRO A 397 1.42 -5.50 21.22
CA PRO A 397 0.55 -6.40 20.47
C PRO A 397 -0.94 -6.12 20.72
N ASN A 398 -1.27 -5.40 21.79
CA ASN A 398 -2.66 -5.00 22.04
C ASN A 398 -3.07 -3.88 21.09
N TYR A 399 -4.36 -3.83 20.76
CA TYR A 399 -4.93 -2.74 20.00
C TYR A 399 -5.40 -1.65 20.96
N PRO A 400 -4.91 -0.41 20.81
CA PRO A 400 -5.33 0.69 21.68
C PRO A 400 -6.79 1.11 21.44
N ALA A 401 -7.35 0.78 20.27
CA ALA A 401 -8.70 1.18 19.87
C ALA A 401 -9.34 0.19 18.87
N HIS A 402 -10.54 0.53 18.38
CA HIS A 402 -11.31 -0.31 17.45
C HIS A 402 -11.17 0.11 15.99
N THR A 403 -10.95 1.40 15.72
CA THR A 403 -10.85 1.91 14.36
C THR A 403 -9.42 1.90 13.83
N LEU A 404 -9.27 1.85 12.50
CA LEU A 404 -7.93 1.94 11.89
C LEU A 404 -7.27 3.29 12.18
N ARG A 405 -8.01 4.40 12.11
CA ARG A 405 -7.48 5.73 12.44
C ARG A 405 -6.90 5.79 13.85
N GLU A 406 -7.67 5.39 14.86
CA GLU A 406 -7.20 5.44 16.25
C GLU A 406 -6.03 4.51 16.51
N ASN A 407 -6.05 3.30 15.92
CA ASN A 407 -4.94 2.34 16.02
C ASN A 407 -3.63 2.84 15.38
N LEU A 408 -3.72 3.78 14.44
CA LEU A 408 -2.58 4.49 13.85
C LEU A 408 -2.28 5.82 14.57
N GLY A 409 -3.03 6.21 15.59
CA GLY A 409 -2.90 7.51 16.25
C GLY A 409 -3.22 8.69 15.33
N LEU A 410 -4.11 8.50 14.36
CA LEU A 410 -4.60 9.53 13.45
C LEU A 410 -5.83 10.23 14.01
N PRO A 411 -6.01 11.54 13.77
CA PRO A 411 -7.21 12.23 14.20
C PRO A 411 -8.44 11.75 13.42
N MET A 412 -9.60 11.81 14.07
CA MET A 412 -10.87 11.59 13.41
C MET A 412 -11.11 12.67 12.35
N LYS A 413 -11.54 12.28 11.14
CA LYS A 413 -11.89 13.23 10.09
C LYS A 413 -13.24 13.88 10.40
N LYS A 414 -13.25 15.19 10.56
CA LYS A 414 -14.48 15.96 10.76
C LYS A 414 -15.28 16.05 9.46
N ASN A 415 -16.61 16.12 9.57
CA ASN A 415 -17.45 16.37 8.40
C ASN A 415 -17.22 17.80 7.90
N GLN A 416 -16.94 17.97 6.61
CA GLN A 416 -16.57 19.26 6.02
C GLN A 416 -17.73 20.27 5.90
N PHE A 417 -18.98 19.82 5.98
CA PHE A 417 -20.17 20.67 5.88
C PHE A 417 -20.64 21.22 7.23
N LEU A 418 -20.02 20.78 8.33
CA LEU A 418 -20.30 21.35 9.64
C LEU A 418 -19.97 22.84 9.61
N LYS A 419 -20.99 23.68 9.84
CA LYS A 419 -20.80 25.12 10.00
C LYS A 419 -19.77 25.33 11.12
N GLN A 420 -18.64 25.95 10.80
CA GLN A 420 -17.77 26.47 11.85
C GLN A 420 -18.60 27.49 12.62
N THR A 421 -18.96 27.16 13.86
CA THR A 421 -19.53 28.14 14.77
C THR A 421 -18.43 29.17 14.99
N VAL A 422 -18.52 30.31 14.30
CA VAL A 422 -17.68 31.48 14.59
C VAL A 422 -17.90 31.79 16.06
N LYS A 423 -16.89 31.53 16.88
CA LYS A 423 -16.87 31.92 18.28
C LYS A 423 -16.53 33.39 18.41
#